data_AF-A0A6N7H4G8-F1
#
_entry.id   AF-A0A6N7H4G8-F1
#
_cell.length_a   1.000
_cell.length_b   1.000
_cell.length_c   1.000
_cell.angle_alpha   90.00
_cell.angle_beta   90.00
_cell.angle_gamma   90.00
#
_symmetry.space_group_name_H-M   'P 1'
#
loop_
_entity.id
_entity.type
_entity.pdbx_description
1 polymer ?
#
loop_
_entity_poly.entity_id
_entity_poly.type
_entity_poly.pdbx_seq_one_letter_code
_entity_poly.pdbx_strand_id
1 'polypeptide(L)' 'MVMCSKPFAPLAGKVAGALGLPDVRMIVVPHPFGSVSQDELVRSGVPDHVLADVLGFFGDD' A
#
# COMPACT_ATOMS: atom_id res chain seq x y z
N MET A 1 -6.98 11.08 12.19
CA MET A 1 -5.63 10.73 11.71
C MET A 1 -5.68 9.28 11.27
N VAL A 2 -5.21 8.95 10.08
CA VAL A 2 -5.28 7.60 9.50
C VAL A 2 -3.87 7.15 9.15
N MET A 3 -3.49 5.94 9.57
CA MET A 3 -2.23 5.31 9.18
C MET A 3 -2.50 4.32 8.06
N CYS A 4 -1.69 4.37 7.00
CA CYS A 4 -1.74 3.40 5.91
C CYS A 4 -0.33 3.14 5.38
N SER A 5 -0.14 1.99 4.72
CA SER A 5 1.09 1.72 4.00
C SER A 5 1.10 2.41 2.64
N LYS A 6 2.30 2.80 2.14
CA LYS A 6 2.52 3.57 0.90
C LYS A 6 1.67 3.12 -0.30
N PRO A 7 1.51 1.80 -0.61
CA PRO A 7 0.70 1.36 -1.74
C PRO A 7 -0.79 1.74 -1.63
N PHE A 8 -1.32 1.86 -0.41
CA PHE A 8 -2.74 2.15 -0.20
C PHE A 8 -3.03 3.64 0.00
N ALA A 9 -2.01 4.51 0.05
CA ALA A 9 -2.21 5.95 0.27
C ALA A 9 -3.15 6.61 -0.77
N PRO A 10 -3.06 6.30 -2.09
CA PRO A 10 -3.99 6.86 -3.08
C PRO A 10 -5.44 6.37 -2.88
N LEU A 11 -5.62 5.11 -2.51
CA LEU A 11 -6.95 4.55 -2.21
C LEU A 11 -7.54 5.19 -0.95
N ALA A 12 -6.73 5.31 0.10
CA ALA A 12 -7.11 5.96 1.35
C ALA A 12 -7.54 7.41 1.13
N GLY A 13 -6.82 8.16 0.27
CA GLY A 13 -7.20 9.52 -0.12
C GLY A 13 -8.55 9.59 -0.84
N LYS A 14 -8.81 8.68 -1.79
CA LYS A 14 -10.11 8.61 -2.49
C LYS A 14 -11.26 8.32 -1.53
N VAL A 15 -11.07 7.38 -0.61
CA VAL A 15 -12.08 7.02 0.41
C VAL A 15 -12.31 8.19 1.36
N ALA A 16 -11.26 8.88 1.81
CA ALA A 16 -11.39 10.06 2.65
C ALA A 16 -12.23 11.16 1.98
N GLY A 17 -12.02 11.41 0.68
CA GLY A 17 -12.85 12.31 -0.12
C GLY A 17 -14.32 11.87 -0.20
N ALA A 18 -14.57 10.59 -0.49
CA ALA A 18 -15.93 10.04 -0.59
C ALA A 18 -16.71 10.10 0.74
N LEU A 19 -16.00 10.07 1.88
CA LEU A 19 -16.57 10.19 3.22
C LEU A 19 -16.76 11.63 3.69
N GLY A 20 -16.44 12.64 2.86
CA GLY A 20 -16.50 14.04 3.25
C GLY A 20 -15.44 14.45 4.27
N LEU A 21 -14.31 13.73 4.30
CA LEU A 21 -13.17 13.97 5.20
C LEU A 21 -11.89 14.34 4.41
N PRO A 22 -11.91 15.37 3.54
CA PRO A 22 -10.77 15.69 2.68
C PRO A 22 -9.52 16.13 3.47
N ASP A 23 -9.70 16.69 4.66
CA ASP A 23 -8.62 17.22 5.51
C ASP A 23 -8.07 16.18 6.50
N VAL A 24 -8.40 14.90 6.34
CA VAL A 24 -7.91 13.87 7.26
C VAL A 24 -6.39 13.77 7.14
N ARG A 25 -5.69 14.03 8.25
CA ARG A 25 -4.24 13.84 8.30
C ARG A 25 -3.90 12.36 8.11
N MET A 26 -3.25 12.03 7.00
CA MET A 26 -2.76 10.69 6.67
C MET A 26 -1.28 10.56 7.03
N ILE A 27 -0.94 9.47 7.72
CA ILE A 27 0.43 9.05 7.96
C ILE A 27 0.70 7.85 7.06
N VAL A 28 1.66 8.00 6.15
CA VAL A 28 2.05 6.95 5.20
C VAL A 28 3.32 6.30 5.68
N VAL A 29 3.27 4.98 5.91
CA VAL A 29 4.44 4.18 6.31
C VAL A 29 4.87 3.24 5.18
N PRO A 30 6.15 2.86 5.07
CA PRO A 30 6.56 1.80 4.15
C PRO A 30 5.77 0.51 4.41
N HIS A 31 5.34 -0.18 3.36
CA HIS A 31 4.76 -1.52 3.55
C HIS A 31 5.87 -2.44 4.05
N PRO A 32 5.63 -3.35 5.02
CA PRO A 32 6.63 -4.34 5.44
C PRO A 32 7.18 -5.16 4.26
N PHE A 33 6.40 -5.29 3.18
CA PHE A 33 6.83 -5.96 1.95
C PHE A 33 7.87 -5.20 1.14
N GLY A 34 8.01 -3.88 1.32
CA GLY A 34 9.08 -3.11 0.67
C GLY A 34 10.48 -3.45 1.20
N SER A 35 10.57 -4.15 2.33
CA SER A 35 11.82 -4.62 2.95
C SER A 35 12.09 -6.11 2.70
N VAL A 36 11.14 -6.82 2.09
CA VAL A 36 11.14 -8.27 1.93
C VAL A 36 11.35 -8.59 0.46
N SER A 37 12.28 -9.51 0.16
CA SER A 37 12.55 -9.89 -1.23
C SER A 37 11.33 -10.56 -1.88
N GLN A 38 11.18 -10.42 -3.20
CA GLN A 38 10.09 -11.07 -3.93
C GLN A 38 10.06 -12.59 -3.69
N ASP A 39 11.21 -13.24 -3.64
CA ASP A 39 11.35 -14.67 -3.35
C ASP A 39 10.80 -15.05 -1.97
N GLU A 40 10.98 -14.18 -0.98
CA GLU A 40 10.50 -14.40 0.39
C GLU A 40 8.98 -14.17 0.49
N LEU A 41 8.42 -13.25 -0.32
CA LEU A 41 6.98 -13.06 -0.45
C LEU A 41 6.29 -14.25 -1.14
N VAL A 42 6.92 -14.81 -2.18
CA VAL A 42 6.43 -16.01 -2.86
C VAL A 42 6.46 -17.21 -1.91
N ARG A 43 7.53 -17.38 -1.12
CA ARG A 43 7.65 -18.45 -0.12
C ARG A 43 6.63 -18.36 1.02
N SER A 44 6.20 -17.16 1.38
CA SER A 44 5.20 -16.94 2.43
C SER A 44 3.76 -17.17 1.96
N GLY A 45 3.57 -17.57 0.70
CA GLY A 45 2.25 -17.90 0.14
C GLY A 45 1.40 -16.68 -0.16
N VAL A 46 2.02 -15.52 -0.35
CA VAL A 46 1.31 -14.33 -0.83
C VAL A 46 0.83 -14.62 -2.27
N PRO A 47 -0.47 -14.50 -2.57
CA PRO A 47 -0.97 -14.77 -3.90
C PRO A 47 -0.34 -13.85 -4.95
N ASP A 48 -0.01 -14.41 -6.13
CA ASP A 48 0.69 -13.69 -7.20
C ASP A 48 -0.01 -12.37 -7.63
N HIS A 49 -1.34 -12.34 -7.62
CA HIS A 49 -2.09 -11.12 -7.95
C HIS A 49 -1.91 -10.01 -6.90
N VAL A 50 -1.83 -10.38 -5.62
CA VAL A 50 -1.54 -9.43 -4.52
C VAL A 50 -0.11 -8.92 -4.63
N LEU A 51 0.83 -9.80 -4.98
CA LEU A 51 2.22 -9.44 -5.25
C LEU A 51 2.34 -8.48 -6.43
N ALA A 52 1.63 -8.73 -7.53
CA ALA A 52 1.61 -7.87 -8.70
C ALA A 52 1.04 -6.48 -8.39
N ASP A 53 -0.05 -6.41 -7.63
CA ASP A 53 -0.64 -5.13 -7.22
C ASP A 53 0.30 -4.35 -6.29
N VAL A 54 0.93 -5.02 -5.34
CA VAL A 54 1.85 -4.40 -4.39
C VAL A 54 3.14 -3.95 -5.08
N LEU A 55 3.80 -4.82 -5.85
CA LEU A 55 5.07 -4.55 -6.55
C LEU A 55 4.90 -3.61 -7.75
N GLY A 56 3.78 -3.68 -8.46
CA GLY A 56 3.44 -2.73 -9.51
C GLY A 56 3.31 -1.29 -8.99
N PHE A 57 2.91 -1.12 -7.73
CA PHE A 57 2.92 0.17 -7.04
C PHE A 57 4.32 0.61 -6.54
N PHE A 58 5.30 -0.30 -6.50
CA PHE A 58 6.69 -0.03 -6.08
C PHE A 58 7.65 0.22 -7.26
N GLY A 59 7.24 -0.05 -8.50
CA GLY A 59 8.11 -0.03 -9.69
C GLY A 59 8.25 1.31 -10.41
N ASP A 60 7.56 2.37 -9.99
CA ASP A 60 7.64 3.72 -10.58
C ASP A 60 8.39 4.70 -9.64
N ASP A 61 9.71 4.55 -9.55
CA ASP A 61 10.65 5.62 -9.12
C ASP A 61 11.59 5.94 -10.29
#